data_AF-A0A530AJV1-F1
#
_entry.id   AF-A0A530AJV1-F1
#
_cell.length_a   1.000
_cell.length_b   1.000
_cell.length_c   1.000
_cell.angle_alpha   90.00
_cell.angle_beta   90.00
_cell.angle_gamma   90.00
#
_symmetry.space_group_name_H-M   'P 1'
#
loop_
_entity.id
_entity.type
_entity.pdbx_description
1 polymer ?
#
loop_
_entity_poly.entity_id
_entity_poly.type
_entity_poly.pdbx_seq_one_letter_code
_entity_poly.pdbx_strand_id
1 'polypeptide(L)' 'MPETVIKPRVKAQPKTERPKLYKVILINDDFTPREFVVTVLKGEFKLSEDQAHRVMITAHTRGVCVV' A
#
# COMPACT_ATOMS: atom_id res chain seq x y z
N MET A 1 -37.80 41.01 -28.74
CA MET A 1 -37.10 40.57 -27.51
C MET A 1 -36.36 39.29 -27.86
N PRO A 2 -35.04 39.16 -27.69
CA PRO A 2 -34.36 37.91 -28.01
C PRO A 2 -34.54 36.92 -26.86
N GLU A 3 -35.09 35.75 -27.16
CA GLU A 3 -35.20 34.65 -26.20
C GLU A 3 -33.80 34.22 -25.75
N THR A 4 -33.53 34.38 -24.46
CA THR A 4 -32.26 33.98 -23.88
C THR A 4 -32.29 32.47 -23.69
N VAL A 5 -31.59 31.72 -24.55
CA VAL A 5 -31.46 30.26 -24.42
C VAL A 5 -30.63 29.94 -23.18
N ILE A 6 -31.30 29.58 -22.09
CA ILE A 6 -30.65 29.16 -20.84
C ILE A 6 -30.08 27.76 -21.07
N LYS A 7 -28.75 27.66 -21.31
CA LYS A 7 -28.07 26.36 -21.32
C LYS A 7 -28.25 25.68 -19.95
N PRO A 8 -28.78 24.44 -19.88
CA PRO A 8 -28.94 23.75 -18.61
C PRO A 8 -27.57 23.53 -17.98
N ARG A 9 -27.41 23.96 -16.72
CA ARG A 9 -26.20 23.72 -15.95
C ARG A 9 -26.14 22.22 -15.65
N VAL A 10 -25.23 21.50 -16.31
CA VAL A 10 -25.06 20.05 -16.12
C VAL A 10 -24.75 19.78 -14.65
N LYS A 11 -25.61 19.01 -13.97
CA LYS A 11 -25.35 18.56 -12.60
C LYS A 11 -24.09 17.69 -12.63
N ALA A 12 -23.06 18.09 -11.87
CA ALA A 12 -21.84 17.30 -11.76
C ALA A 12 -22.18 15.94 -11.15
N GLN A 13 -21.75 14.86 -11.81
CA GLN A 13 -21.88 13.51 -11.26
C GLN A 13 -21.04 13.43 -9.97
N PRO A 14 -21.59 12.90 -8.87
CA PRO A 14 -20.81 12.72 -7.64
C PRO A 14 -19.62 11.81 -7.93
N LYS A 15 -18.41 12.33 -7.71
CA LYS A 15 -17.18 11.54 -7.83
C LYS A 15 -17.09 10.61 -6.63
N THR A 16 -16.94 9.32 -6.87
CA THR A 16 -16.65 8.34 -5.83
C THR A 16 -15.30 8.67 -5.17
N GLU A 17 -15.26 8.60 -3.84
CA GLU A 17 -14.02 8.80 -3.10
C GLU A 17 -13.04 7.67 -3.43
N ARG A 18 -11.74 8.00 -3.51
CA ARG A 18 -10.70 6.98 -3.69
C ARG A 18 -10.65 6.08 -2.43
N PRO A 19 -10.53 4.76 -2.58
CA PRO A 19 -10.40 3.87 -1.43
C PRO A 19 -9.22 4.25 -0.52
N LYS A 20 -9.43 4.17 0.80
CA LYS A 20 -8.37 4.35 1.80
C LYS A 20 -7.40 3.17 1.72
N LEU A 21 -6.12 3.47 1.58
CA LEU A 21 -5.05 2.46 1.58
C LEU A 21 -4.62 2.15 3.02
N TYR A 22 -4.19 0.92 3.25
CA TYR A 22 -3.67 0.45 4.53
C TYR A 22 -2.21 0.02 4.39
N LYS A 23 -1.44 0.21 5.46
CA LYS A 23 -0.05 -0.27 5.53
C LYS A 23 -0.05 -1.69 6.06
N VAL A 24 0.75 -2.56 5.43
CA VAL A 24 1.11 -3.86 6.00
C VAL A 24 2.44 -3.70 6.73
N ILE A 25 2.51 -4.23 7.94
CA ILE A 25 3.61 -4.00 8.86
C ILE A 25 4.21 -5.34 9.26
N LEU A 26 5.52 -5.49 9.04
CA LEU A 26 6.33 -6.58 9.56
C LEU A 26 6.91 -6.14 10.91
N ILE A 27 6.61 -6.89 11.96
CA ILE A 27 7.11 -6.66 13.32
C ILE A 27 8.24 -7.67 13.58
N ASN A 28 9.33 -7.20 14.19
CA ASN A 28 10.44 -8.07 14.56
C ASN A 28 10.12 -8.91 15.80
N ASP A 29 10.67 -10.11 15.82
CA ASP A 29 10.67 -11.02 16.96
C ASP A 29 11.99 -11.82 17.00
N ASP A 30 12.23 -12.55 18.09
CA ASP A 30 13.50 -13.27 18.34
C ASP A 30 13.46 -14.76 17.99
N PHE A 31 12.34 -15.27 17.45
CA PHE A 31 12.12 -16.71 17.25
C PHE A 31 11.99 -17.09 15.77
N THR A 32 11.46 -16.20 14.93
CA THR A 32 11.20 -16.47 13.52
C THR A 32 12.51 -16.46 12.72
N PRO A 33 12.87 -17.56 12.01
CA PRO A 33 14.10 -17.60 11.21
C PRO A 33 14.09 -16.56 10.08
N ARG A 34 15.23 -15.90 9.85
CA ARG A 34 15.36 -14.86 8.81
C ARG A 34 15.00 -15.37 7.41
N GLU A 35 15.43 -16.58 7.07
CA GLU A 35 15.13 -17.21 5.76
C GLU A 35 13.64 -17.51 5.57
N PHE A 36 12.93 -17.82 6.66
CA PHE A 36 11.48 -17.99 6.62
C PHE A 36 10.79 -16.68 6.27
N VAL A 37 11.18 -15.58 6.93
CA VAL A 37 10.64 -14.24 6.65
C VAL A 37 10.89 -13.85 5.20
N VAL A 38 12.10 -14.05 4.67
CA VAL A 38 12.44 -13.76 3.28
C VAL A 38 11.57 -14.57 2.31
N THR A 39 11.33 -15.84 2.62
CA THR A 39 10.45 -16.71 1.80
C THR A 39 9.00 -16.19 1.77
N VAL A 40 8.46 -15.78 2.91
CA VAL A 40 7.11 -15.18 3.00
C VAL A 40 7.03 -13.88 2.22
N LEU A 41 8.03 -13.01 2.35
CA LEU A 41 8.09 -11.73 1.64
C LEU A 41 8.16 -11.91 0.11
N LYS A 42 8.86 -12.93 -0.37
CA LYS A 42 8.90 -13.30 -1.80
C LYS A 42 7.57 -13.87 -2.29
N GLY A 43 6.91 -14.73 -1.49
CA GLY A 43 5.66 -15.39 -1.87
C GLY A 43 4.44 -14.47 -1.88
N GLU A 44 4.23 -13.74 -0.78
CA GLU A 44 2.99 -12.98 -0.56
C GLU A 44 3.07 -11.55 -1.12
N PHE A 45 4.25 -10.92 -1.04
CA PHE A 45 4.45 -9.53 -1.46
C PHE A 45 5.22 -9.41 -2.78
N LYS A 46 5.64 -10.54 -3.36
CA LYS A 46 6.34 -10.61 -4.66
C LYS A 46 7.61 -9.75 -4.69
N LEU A 47 8.27 -9.59 -3.54
CA LEU A 47 9.54 -8.88 -3.46
C LEU A 47 10.66 -9.71 -4.11
N SER A 48 11.65 -9.04 -4.70
CA SER A 48 12.90 -9.70 -5.05
C SER A 48 13.65 -10.14 -3.78
N GLU A 49 14.64 -11.02 -3.95
CA GLU A 49 15.46 -11.49 -2.83
C GLU A 49 16.12 -10.33 -2.08
N ASP A 50 16.79 -9.43 -2.82
CA ASP A 50 17.44 -8.25 -2.24
C ASP A 50 16.45 -7.33 -1.52
N GLN A 51 15.23 -7.16 -2.06
CA GLN A 51 14.19 -6.35 -1.43
C GLN A 51 13.70 -7.00 -0.13
N ALA A 52 13.44 -8.30 -0.15
CA ALA A 52 13.01 -9.06 1.02
C ALA A 52 14.06 -9.03 2.13
N HIS A 53 15.34 -9.21 1.80
CA HIS A 53 16.44 -9.09 2.77
C HIS A 53 16.54 -7.68 3.39
N ARG A 54 16.37 -6.63 2.59
CA ARG A 54 16.37 -5.24 3.10
C ARG A 54 15.21 -4.99 4.06
N VAL A 55 14.00 -5.44 3.73
CA VAL A 55 12.82 -5.31 4.59
C VAL A 55 13.03 -6.08 5.89
N MET A 56 13.49 -7.34 5.82
CA MET A 56 13.75 -8.18 6.98
C MET A 56 14.81 -7.57 7.91
N ILE A 57 15.95 -7.12 7.38
CA ILE A 57 17.00 -6.47 8.21
C ILE A 57 16.52 -5.15 8.81
N THR A 58 15.67 -4.41 8.08
CA THR A 58 15.08 -3.18 8.60
C THR A 58 14.18 -3.46 9.80
N ALA A 59 13.29 -4.45 9.70
CA ALA A 59 12.47 -4.88 10.82
C ALA A 59 13.36 -5.34 11.98
N HIS A 60 14.36 -6.19 11.72
CA HIS A 60 15.27 -6.69 12.74
C HIS A 60 16.00 -5.58 13.52
N THR A 61 16.50 -4.58 12.80
CA THR A 61 17.27 -3.49 13.41
C THR A 61 16.39 -2.44 14.07
N ARG A 62 15.19 -2.19 13.54
CA ARG A 62 14.32 -1.06 13.97
C ARG A 62 13.06 -1.50 14.70
N GLY A 63 12.87 -2.80 14.93
CA GLY A 63 11.68 -3.41 15.52
C GLY A 63 10.49 -3.56 14.56
N VAL A 64 10.45 -2.79 13.46
CA VAL A 64 9.32 -2.76 12.54
C VAL A 64 9.72 -2.30 11.13
N CYS A 65 9.04 -2.81 10.11
CA CYS A 65 9.17 -2.35 8.73
C CYS A 65 7.80 -2.33 8.03
N VAL A 66 7.57 -1.36 7.14
CA VAL A 66 6.42 -1.37 6.23
C VAL A 66 6.80 -2.22 5.03
N VAL A 67 5.96 -3.20 4.69
CA VAL A 67 6.14 -4.11 3.55
C VAL A 67 5.48 -3.54 2.30
#